data_AF-A0A2W6VJD4-F1
#
_entry.id   AF-A0A2W6VJD4-F1
#
_cell.length_a   1.000
_cell.length_b   1.000
_cell.length_c   1.000
_cell.angle_alpha   90.00
_cell.angle_beta   90.00
_cell.angle_gamma   90.00
#
_symmetry.space_group_name_H-M   'P 1'
#
loop_
_entity.id
_entity.type
_entity.pdbx_description
1 polymer ?
#
loop_
_entity_poly.entity_id
_entity_poly.type
_entity_poly.pdbx_seq_one_letter_code
_entity_poly.pdbx_strand_id
1 'polypeptide(L)'
;MAVLPIRIMGDPVLHAPAAPVGEITDDIRELVADMFETMDAAPGVGLAAPQVGVGLRIYTYSYADDDGEPWRGVILNPELWMSPPTPGAPDPDEESEGCLSFPGERFPLRRSDRVLVTGTDLEGAPVRIEVDGWRARIMQHEFDHLDGILYIDRLDDGDWKTVQKIARKRGWGKPGASWMPGVDDVDA
;
A
#
# COMPACT_ATOMS: atom_id res chain seq x y z
N MET A 1 18.08 10.99 4.95
CA MET A 1 16.95 10.08 4.69
C MET A 1 17.11 8.88 5.61
N ALA A 2 15.98 8.40 6.13
CA ALA A 2 15.90 7.37 7.15
C ALA A 2 14.84 6.32 6.77
N VAL A 3 15.05 5.09 7.23
CA VAL A 3 14.01 4.05 7.20
C VAL A 3 13.01 4.31 8.33
N LEU A 4 11.73 4.33 7.98
CA LEU A 4 10.62 4.58 8.91
C LEU A 4 10.00 3.27 9.39
N PRO A 5 9.50 3.20 10.62
CA PRO A 5 8.76 2.04 11.10
C PRO A 5 7.41 1.93 10.35
N ILE A 6 7.10 0.73 9.87
CA ILE A 6 5.83 0.43 9.22
C ILE A 6 4.81 0.00 10.27
N ARG A 7 3.66 0.67 10.29
CA ARG A 7 2.53 0.41 11.18
C ARG A 7 1.85 -0.90 10.81
N ILE A 8 1.42 -1.64 11.82
CA ILE A 8 0.70 -2.91 11.67
C ILE A 8 -0.80 -2.69 11.91
N MET A 9 -1.62 -3.53 11.27
CA MET A 9 -3.07 -3.59 11.46
C MET A 9 -3.46 -3.39 12.94
N GLY A 10 -4.31 -2.39 13.16
CA GLY A 10 -4.79 -1.99 14.49
C GLY A 10 -4.35 -0.58 14.87
N ASP A 11 -3.34 -0.02 14.20
CA ASP A 11 -3.02 1.41 14.30
C ASP A 11 -4.13 2.26 13.66
N PRO A 12 -4.75 3.21 14.38
CA PRO A 12 -5.86 4.02 13.86
C PRO A 12 -5.55 4.75 12.55
N VAL A 13 -4.30 5.10 12.28
CA VAL A 13 -3.90 5.79 11.03
C VAL A 13 -4.15 4.93 9.79
N LEU A 14 -4.12 3.60 9.92
CA LEU A 14 -4.40 2.66 8.83
C LEU A 14 -5.89 2.48 8.53
N HIS A 15 -6.76 2.96 9.43
CA HIS A 15 -8.21 2.75 9.43
C HIS A 15 -8.99 4.07 9.31
N ALA A 16 -8.32 5.14 8.90
CA ALA A 16 -8.90 6.46 8.73
C ALA A 16 -8.52 7.03 7.36
N PRO A 17 -9.46 7.68 6.64
CA PRO A 17 -9.13 8.37 5.40
C PRO A 17 -8.04 9.41 5.61
N ALA A 18 -7.02 9.35 4.77
CA ALA A 18 -5.90 10.28 4.79
C ALA A 18 -6.31 11.66 4.27
N ALA A 19 -5.72 12.71 4.84
CA ALA A 19 -5.98 14.09 4.44
C ALA A 19 -5.26 14.44 3.13
N PRO A 20 -5.85 15.30 2.28
CA PRO A 20 -5.16 15.76 1.07
C PRO A 20 -3.88 16.54 1.45
N VAL A 21 -2.85 16.41 0.62
CA VAL A 21 -1.66 17.24 0.69
C VAL A 21 -2.02 18.66 0.26
N GLY A 22 -1.63 19.63 1.07
CA GLY A 22 -1.73 21.05 0.76
C GLY A 22 -0.52 21.52 -0.05
N GLU A 23 0.28 22.41 0.53
CA GLU A 23 1.53 22.89 -0.08
C GLU A 23 2.62 21.81 -0.05
N ILE A 24 3.37 21.67 -1.16
CA ILE A 24 4.51 20.75 -1.24
C ILE A 24 5.73 21.44 -0.62
N THR A 25 5.94 21.18 0.67
CA THR A 25 7.07 21.70 1.45
C THR A 25 8.28 20.76 1.40
N ASP A 26 9.41 21.22 1.95
CA ASP A 26 10.60 20.36 2.13
C ASP A 26 10.30 19.15 3.04
N ASP A 27 9.44 19.28 4.04
CA ASP A 27 9.00 18.16 4.89
C ASP A 27 8.27 17.07 4.07
N ILE A 28 7.46 17.46 3.07
CA ILE A 28 6.79 16.50 2.17
C ILE A 28 7.82 15.80 1.28
N ARG A 29 8.83 16.53 0.79
CA ARG A 29 9.91 15.96 -0.01
C ARG A 29 10.73 14.97 0.82
N GLU A 30 11.08 15.32 2.05
CA GLU A 30 11.79 14.45 2.98
C GLU A 30 10.98 13.20 3.32
N LEU A 31 9.69 13.35 3.63
CA LEU A 31 8.79 12.21 3.86
C LEU A 31 8.77 11.25 2.67
N VAL A 32 8.60 11.75 1.45
CA VAL A 32 8.58 10.90 0.26
C VAL A 32 9.91 10.19 0.06
N ALA A 33 11.02 10.87 0.33
CA ALA A 33 12.34 10.28 0.20
C ALA A 33 12.58 9.18 1.26
N ASP A 34 12.13 9.40 2.50
CA ASP A 34 12.15 8.39 3.56
C ASP A 34 11.20 7.21 3.26
N MET A 35 10.04 7.47 2.64
CA MET A 35 9.14 6.41 2.18
C MET A 35 9.80 5.52 1.11
N PHE A 36 10.55 6.12 0.19
CA PHE A 36 11.33 5.40 -0.79
C PHE A 36 12.41 4.52 -0.15
N GLU A 37 13.21 5.06 0.78
CA GLU A 37 14.21 4.29 1.53
C GLU A 37 13.56 3.15 2.35
N THR A 38 12.41 3.43 2.96
CA THR A 38 11.64 2.45 3.73
C THR A 38 11.13 1.32 2.85
N MET A 39 10.60 1.65 1.67
CA MET A 39 10.13 0.67 0.70
C MET A 39 11.29 -0.17 0.16
N ASP A 40 12.46 0.43 -0.12
CA ASP A 40 13.63 -0.30 -0.62
C ASP A 40 14.26 -1.23 0.44
N ALA A 41 14.15 -0.87 1.72
CA ALA A 41 14.57 -1.70 2.86
C ALA A 41 13.55 -2.81 3.21
N ALA A 42 12.34 -2.75 2.65
CA ALA A 42 11.28 -3.72 2.83
C ALA A 42 11.09 -4.56 1.54
N PRO A 43 10.48 -5.76 1.61
CA PRO A 43 10.12 -6.53 0.41
C PRO A 43 8.84 -5.97 -0.27
N GLY A 44 8.77 -4.65 -0.46
CA GLY A 44 7.58 -3.93 -0.94
C GLY A 44 7.70 -3.41 -2.38
N VAL A 45 6.56 -3.27 -3.06
CA VAL A 45 6.45 -2.66 -4.41
C VAL A 45 5.63 -1.36 -4.41
N GLY A 46 5.11 -0.99 -3.24
CA GLY A 46 4.39 0.23 -2.95
C GLY A 46 4.40 0.51 -1.45
N LEU A 47 4.23 1.79 -1.10
CA LEU A 47 4.13 2.24 0.28
C LEU A 47 3.31 3.53 0.36
N ALA A 48 2.22 3.50 1.10
CA ALA A 48 1.38 4.65 1.39
C ALA A 48 1.80 5.35 2.69
N ALA A 49 1.69 6.68 2.75
CA ALA A 49 2.07 7.46 3.91
C ALA A 49 1.40 7.02 5.23
N PRO A 50 0.11 6.57 5.24
CA PRO A 50 -0.49 6.00 6.44
C PRO A 50 0.27 4.81 7.01
N GLN A 51 0.95 4.02 6.16
CA GLN A 51 1.75 2.88 6.60
C GLN A 51 2.98 3.28 7.40
N VAL A 52 3.53 4.48 7.21
CA VAL A 52 4.58 5.04 8.08
C VAL A 52 4.00 5.96 9.17
N GLY A 53 2.67 5.98 9.28
CA GLY A 53 1.93 6.71 10.30
C GLY A 53 1.66 8.17 9.99
N VAL A 54 1.75 8.57 8.73
CA VAL A 54 1.43 9.92 8.27
C VAL A 54 0.12 9.88 7.50
N GLY A 55 -0.94 10.48 8.05
CA GLY A 55 -2.28 10.50 7.45
C GLY A 55 -2.43 11.48 6.28
N LEU A 56 -1.55 11.39 5.27
CA LEU A 56 -1.60 12.20 4.04
C LEU A 56 -1.86 11.32 2.81
N ARG A 57 -2.54 11.88 1.81
CA ARG A 57 -2.83 11.21 0.53
C ARG A 57 -1.58 11.17 -0.37
N ILE A 58 -0.60 10.38 0.04
CA ILE A 58 0.67 10.17 -0.66
C ILE A 58 0.94 8.66 -0.69
N TYR A 59 1.28 8.13 -1.85
CA TYR A 59 1.96 6.84 -1.91
C TYR A 59 3.10 6.85 -2.93
N THR A 60 4.07 5.99 -2.68
CA THR A 60 5.16 5.66 -3.59
C THR A 60 4.92 4.28 -4.19
N TYR A 61 5.45 4.06 -5.39
CA TYR A 61 5.49 2.74 -6.03
C TYR A 61 6.87 2.50 -6.63
N SER A 62 7.30 1.24 -6.66
CA SER A 62 8.56 0.82 -7.28
C SER A 62 8.47 -0.65 -7.69
N TYR A 63 8.48 -0.89 -9.00
CA TYR A 63 8.43 -2.24 -9.56
C TYR A 63 9.19 -2.24 -10.89
N ALA A 64 10.00 -3.28 -11.16
CA ALA A 64 10.56 -3.49 -12.49
C ALA A 64 9.55 -4.30 -13.31
N ASP A 65 9.24 -3.89 -14.55
CA ASP A 65 8.49 -4.79 -15.45
C ASP A 65 9.33 -5.98 -15.91
N ASP A 66 8.70 -6.85 -16.70
CA ASP A 66 9.30 -8.07 -17.25
C ASP A 66 10.52 -7.78 -18.13
N ASP A 67 10.63 -6.56 -18.70
CA ASP A 67 11.78 -6.10 -19.48
C ASP A 67 12.91 -5.54 -18.59
N GLY A 68 12.68 -5.45 -17.28
CA GLY A 68 13.62 -4.93 -16.29
C GLY A 68 13.64 -3.40 -16.21
N GLU A 69 12.72 -2.70 -16.89
CA GLU A 69 12.67 -1.26 -16.86
C GLU A 69 12.07 -0.78 -15.53
N PRO A 70 12.74 0.15 -14.83
CA PRO A 70 12.29 0.60 -13.53
C PRO A 70 11.01 1.45 -13.66
N TRP A 71 9.95 1.02 -13.00
CA TRP A 71 8.73 1.79 -12.84
C TRP A 71 8.60 2.23 -11.39
N ARG A 72 9.04 3.46 -11.14
CA ARG A 72 9.12 4.06 -9.80
C ARG A 72 8.60 5.47 -9.82
N GLY A 73 7.86 5.86 -8.79
CA GLY A 73 7.34 7.21 -8.66
C GLY A 73 6.54 7.43 -7.38
N VAL A 74 6.02 8.64 -7.26
CA VAL A 74 5.18 9.09 -6.15
C VAL A 74 3.95 9.79 -6.72
N ILE A 75 2.82 9.61 -6.06
CA ILE A 75 1.58 10.31 -6.43
C ILE A 75 0.99 10.95 -5.18
N LEU A 76 0.86 12.27 -5.23
CA LEU A 76 0.20 13.08 -4.23
C LEU A 76 -1.25 13.31 -4.67
N ASN A 77 -2.17 13.29 -3.72
CA ASN A 77 -3.61 13.46 -3.92
C ASN A 77 -4.17 12.61 -5.07
N PRO A 78 -3.91 11.29 -5.11
CA PRO A 78 -4.35 10.45 -6.20
C PRO A 78 -5.88 10.37 -6.27
N GLU A 79 -6.38 10.30 -7.50
CA GLU A 79 -7.72 9.86 -7.88
C GLU A 79 -7.60 8.58 -8.72
N LEU A 80 -8.48 7.61 -8.50
CA LEU A 80 -8.42 6.28 -9.09
C LEU A 80 -9.73 5.96 -9.83
N TRP A 81 -9.62 5.66 -11.13
CA TRP A 81 -10.72 5.14 -11.94
C TRP A 81 -10.41 3.71 -12.35
N MET A 82 -11.42 2.85 -12.24
CA MET A 82 -11.30 1.44 -12.58
C MET A 82 -12.59 0.93 -13.19
N SER A 83 -12.50 -0.06 -14.08
CA SER A 83 -13.65 -0.88 -14.43
C SER A 83 -13.97 -1.82 -13.27
N PRO A 84 -15.22 -2.23 -13.05
CA PRO A 84 -15.53 -3.28 -12.08
C PRO A 84 -14.71 -4.55 -12.36
N PRO A 85 -14.20 -5.24 -11.33
CA PRO A 85 -13.51 -6.51 -11.51
C PRO A 85 -14.45 -7.57 -12.11
N THR A 86 -13.87 -8.53 -12.83
CA THR A 86 -14.62 -9.68 -13.35
C THR A 86 -15.23 -10.48 -12.19
N PRO A 87 -16.54 -10.77 -12.20
CA PRO A 87 -17.17 -11.57 -11.15
C PRO A 87 -16.59 -12.99 -11.06
N GLY A 88 -16.31 -13.45 -9.85
CA GLY A 88 -15.80 -14.79 -9.59
C GLY A 88 -14.90 -14.81 -8.35
N ALA A 89 -14.62 -16.01 -7.86
CA ALA A 89 -13.60 -16.19 -6.82
C ALA A 89 -12.22 -15.82 -7.40
N PRO A 90 -11.34 -15.17 -6.62
CA PRO A 90 -9.97 -14.94 -7.05
C PRO A 90 -9.20 -16.26 -7.18
N ASP A 91 -8.27 -16.33 -8.12
CA ASP A 91 -7.35 -17.45 -8.27
C ASP A 91 -6.30 -17.43 -7.13
N PRO A 92 -6.14 -18.52 -6.37
CA PRO A 92 -5.20 -18.57 -5.25
C PRO A 92 -3.73 -18.40 -5.64
N ASP A 93 -3.36 -18.80 -6.86
CA ASP A 93 -1.98 -18.81 -7.34
C ASP A 93 -1.66 -17.53 -8.13
N GLU A 94 -2.63 -17.01 -8.92
CA GLU A 94 -2.42 -15.85 -9.79
C GLU A 94 -2.82 -14.50 -9.15
N GLU A 95 -3.70 -14.50 -8.15
CA GLU A 95 -4.27 -13.27 -7.57
C GLU A 95 -3.91 -13.07 -6.09
N SER A 96 -2.76 -13.61 -5.68
CA SER A 96 -2.22 -13.49 -4.32
C SER A 96 -1.74 -12.08 -3.99
N GLU A 97 -2.29 -11.48 -2.93
CA GLU A 97 -1.95 -10.13 -2.45
C GLU A 97 -1.48 -10.17 -0.98
N GLY A 98 -0.52 -9.32 -0.64
CA GLY A 98 -0.01 -9.15 0.73
C GLY A 98 0.20 -7.67 1.04
N CYS A 99 0.49 -7.35 2.30
CA CYS A 99 0.69 -5.98 2.75
C CYS A 99 1.79 -5.90 3.81
N LEU A 100 2.65 -4.88 3.73
CA LEU A 100 3.67 -4.61 4.75
C LEU A 100 3.05 -4.28 6.13
N SER A 101 1.80 -3.82 6.15
CA SER A 101 1.03 -3.53 7.37
C SER A 101 0.29 -4.76 7.93
N PHE A 102 0.36 -5.90 7.25
CA PHE A 102 -0.09 -7.21 7.73
C PHE A 102 0.95 -8.28 7.32
N PRO A 103 2.17 -8.22 7.88
CA PRO A 103 3.34 -8.89 7.32
C PRO A 103 3.28 -10.42 7.41
N GLY A 104 3.93 -11.07 6.44
CA GLY A 104 4.10 -12.53 6.38
C GLY A 104 2.87 -13.32 5.93
N GLU A 105 1.79 -12.65 5.51
CA GLU A 105 0.55 -13.31 5.08
C GLU A 105 0.12 -12.82 3.70
N ARG A 106 -0.45 -13.72 2.91
CA ARG A 106 -1.00 -13.42 1.59
C ARG A 106 -2.31 -14.15 1.40
N PHE A 107 -3.28 -13.47 0.80
CA PHE A 107 -4.59 -14.03 0.47
C PHE A 107 -4.97 -13.68 -0.96
N PRO A 108 -5.73 -14.55 -1.65
CA PRO A 108 -6.21 -14.22 -2.97
C PRO A 108 -7.25 -13.11 -2.91
N LEU A 109 -7.06 -12.08 -3.73
CA LEU A 109 -7.96 -10.93 -3.78
C LEU A 109 -8.20 -10.52 -5.22
N ARG A 110 -9.47 -10.47 -5.61
CA ARG A 110 -9.88 -10.03 -6.94
C ARG A 110 -9.75 -8.50 -7.02
N ARG A 111 -9.03 -8.01 -8.02
CA ARG A 111 -8.85 -6.58 -8.31
C ARG A 111 -9.34 -6.27 -9.73
N SER A 112 -9.53 -5.00 -10.02
CA SER A 112 -9.77 -4.56 -11.39
C SER A 112 -8.51 -4.77 -12.23
N ASP A 113 -8.68 -5.33 -13.43
CA ASP A 113 -7.55 -5.65 -14.30
C ASP A 113 -6.86 -4.41 -14.87
N ARG A 114 -7.58 -3.29 -14.98
CA ARG A 114 -7.08 -2.02 -15.53
C ARG A 114 -7.54 -0.86 -14.68
N VAL A 115 -6.63 0.09 -14.47
CA VAL A 115 -6.91 1.33 -13.76
C VAL A 115 -6.25 2.52 -14.43
N LEU A 116 -6.86 3.67 -14.20
CA LEU A 116 -6.30 4.98 -14.45
C LEU A 116 -6.11 5.67 -13.10
N VAL A 117 -4.91 6.16 -12.84
CA VAL A 117 -4.61 7.03 -11.70
C VAL A 117 -4.26 8.41 -12.23
N THR A 118 -4.76 9.45 -11.56
CA THR A 118 -4.23 10.81 -11.69
C THR A 118 -3.85 11.39 -10.36
N GLY A 119 -3.04 12.43 -10.34
CA GLY A 119 -2.68 13.18 -9.14
C GLY A 119 -1.64 14.23 -9.49
N THR A 120 -0.73 14.49 -8.56
CA THR A 120 0.41 15.40 -8.77
C THR A 120 1.72 14.77 -8.30
N ASP A 121 2.83 15.14 -8.91
CA ASP A 121 4.17 14.81 -8.43
C ASP A 121 4.70 15.83 -7.40
N LEU A 122 5.97 15.69 -7.00
CA LEU A 122 6.62 16.60 -6.05
C LEU A 122 6.91 17.98 -6.65
N GLU A 123 6.86 18.14 -7.97
CA GLU A 123 7.04 19.40 -8.67
C GLU A 123 5.68 20.11 -8.86
N GLY A 124 4.58 19.48 -8.44
CA GLY A 124 3.22 19.96 -8.62
C GLY A 124 2.70 19.77 -10.05
N ALA A 125 3.41 19.02 -10.90
CA ALA A 125 2.96 18.70 -12.23
C ALA A 125 1.93 17.57 -12.21
N PRO A 126 0.95 17.58 -13.14
CA PRO A 126 -0.09 16.57 -13.17
C PRO A 126 0.48 15.20 -13.56
N VAL A 127 0.12 14.19 -12.79
CA VAL A 127 0.41 12.78 -13.08
C VAL A 127 -0.82 12.13 -13.68
N ARG A 128 -0.62 11.32 -14.73
CA ARG A 128 -1.65 10.46 -15.32
C ARG A 128 -1.02 9.12 -15.72
N ILE A 129 -1.46 8.04 -15.11
CA ILE A 129 -0.91 6.70 -15.30
C ILE A 129 -2.05 5.73 -15.61
N GLU A 130 -1.99 5.09 -16.77
CA GLU A 130 -2.89 4.01 -17.16
C GLU A 130 -2.10 2.70 -17.17
N VAL A 131 -2.54 1.75 -16.36
CA VAL A 131 -1.83 0.47 -16.15
C VAL A 131 -2.83 -0.67 -16.01
N ASP A 132 -2.32 -1.88 -16.25
CA ASP A 132 -3.06 -3.13 -16.09
C ASP A 132 -2.26 -4.16 -15.27
N GLY A 133 -2.90 -5.31 -15.01
CA GLY A 133 -2.30 -6.46 -14.34
C GLY A 133 -1.74 -6.12 -12.95
N TRP A 134 -0.50 -6.54 -12.69
CA TRP A 134 0.14 -6.35 -11.39
C TRP A 134 0.30 -4.86 -11.01
N ARG A 135 0.63 -4.00 -11.99
CA ARG A 135 0.73 -2.55 -11.77
C ARG A 135 -0.62 -1.94 -11.38
N ALA A 136 -1.71 -2.40 -11.99
CA ALA A 136 -3.06 -1.99 -11.59
C ALA A 136 -3.40 -2.43 -10.16
N ARG A 137 -2.98 -3.63 -9.74
CA ARG A 137 -3.15 -4.12 -8.36
C ARG A 137 -2.40 -3.24 -7.36
N ILE A 138 -1.13 -2.92 -7.62
CA ILE A 138 -0.33 -2.03 -6.78
C ILE A 138 -1.09 -0.71 -6.58
N MET A 139 -1.51 -0.06 -7.67
CA MET A 139 -2.21 1.22 -7.60
C MET A 139 -3.51 1.17 -6.80
N GLN A 140 -4.28 0.08 -6.90
CA GLN A 140 -5.49 -0.13 -6.10
C GLN A 140 -5.16 -0.35 -4.62
N HIS A 141 -4.12 -1.11 -4.32
CA HIS A 141 -3.67 -1.39 -2.95
C HIS A 141 -3.22 -0.10 -2.24
N GLU A 142 -2.35 0.67 -2.89
CA GLU A 142 -1.85 1.91 -2.29
C GLU A 142 -2.96 2.95 -2.12
N PHE A 143 -3.91 3.01 -3.07
CA PHE A 143 -5.06 3.88 -2.95
C PHE A 143 -5.98 3.48 -1.78
N ASP A 144 -6.22 2.18 -1.57
CA ASP A 144 -7.00 1.69 -0.43
C ASP A 144 -6.44 2.17 0.91
N HIS A 145 -5.10 2.15 1.06
CA HIS A 145 -4.46 2.66 2.25
C HIS A 145 -4.79 4.13 2.52
N LEU A 146 -4.93 4.96 1.47
CA LEU A 146 -5.31 6.36 1.62
C LEU A 146 -6.77 6.54 2.04
N ASP A 147 -7.60 5.54 1.82
CA ASP A 147 -9.00 5.53 2.25
C ASP A 147 -9.18 4.82 3.61
N GLY A 148 -8.08 4.38 4.24
CA GLY A 148 -8.10 3.67 5.51
C GLY A 148 -8.57 2.23 5.37
N ILE A 149 -8.27 1.59 4.25
CA ILE A 149 -8.66 0.22 3.92
C ILE A 149 -7.38 -0.61 3.74
N LEU A 150 -7.31 -1.76 4.40
CA LEU A 150 -6.30 -2.79 4.14
C LEU A 150 -6.88 -3.84 3.19
N TYR A 151 -6.02 -4.53 2.42
CA TYR A 151 -6.48 -5.58 1.51
C TYR A 151 -7.29 -6.69 2.23
N ILE A 152 -6.94 -6.99 3.48
CA ILE A 152 -7.64 -7.94 4.34
C ILE A 152 -9.08 -7.54 4.66
N ASP A 153 -9.42 -6.26 4.58
CA ASP A 153 -10.79 -5.75 4.79
C ASP A 153 -11.68 -6.01 3.56
N ARG A 154 -11.08 -6.42 2.43
CA ARG A 154 -11.79 -6.77 1.18
C ARG A 154 -11.96 -8.27 0.98
N LEU A 155 -11.42 -9.10 1.87
CA LEU A 155 -11.48 -10.56 1.77
C LEU A 155 -12.89 -11.09 2.10
N ASP A 156 -13.15 -12.33 1.68
CA ASP A 156 -14.41 -13.00 2.00
C ASP A 156 -14.48 -13.46 3.47
N ASP A 157 -15.66 -13.92 3.89
CA ASP A 157 -15.92 -14.40 5.25
C ASP A 157 -15.03 -15.58 5.69
N GLY A 158 -14.52 -16.37 4.74
CA GLY A 158 -13.66 -17.51 4.98
C GLY A 158 -12.26 -17.06 5.39
N ASP A 159 -11.64 -16.26 4.54
CA ASP A 159 -10.30 -15.72 4.76
C ASP A 159 -10.28 -14.71 5.92
N TRP A 160 -11.34 -13.93 6.11
CA TRP A 160 -11.48 -13.03 7.24
C TRP A 160 -11.37 -13.74 8.60
N LYS A 161 -11.94 -14.94 8.73
CA LYS A 161 -11.79 -15.74 9.97
C LYS A 161 -10.35 -16.17 10.20
N THR A 162 -9.59 -16.40 9.13
CA THR A 162 -8.16 -16.73 9.20
C THR A 162 -7.36 -15.50 9.62
N VAL A 163 -7.61 -14.34 9.01
CA VAL A 163 -7.03 -13.04 9.38
C VAL A 163 -7.24 -12.76 10.87
N GLN A 164 -8.46 -12.92 11.39
CA GLN A 164 -8.76 -12.69 12.81
C GLN A 164 -7.96 -13.62 13.75
N LYS A 165 -7.78 -14.89 13.38
CA LYS A 165 -6.97 -15.84 14.16
C LYS A 165 -5.50 -15.44 14.16
N ILE A 166 -4.97 -15.04 13.01
CA ILE A 166 -3.58 -14.59 12.87
C ILE A 166 -3.36 -13.32 13.69
N ALA A 167 -4.21 -12.30 13.52
CA ALA A 167 -4.13 -11.05 14.26
C ALA A 167 -4.15 -11.28 15.78
N ARG A 168 -5.05 -12.14 16.27
CA ARG A 168 -5.10 -12.52 17.69
C ARG A 168 -3.83 -13.24 18.15
N LYS A 169 -3.28 -14.17 17.35
CA LYS A 169 -2.07 -14.91 17.69
C LYS A 169 -0.83 -14.00 17.72
N ARG A 170 -0.72 -13.08 16.78
CA ARG A 170 0.38 -12.09 16.68
C ARG A 170 0.17 -10.88 17.61
N GLY A 171 -0.99 -10.78 18.27
CA GLY A 171 -1.30 -9.68 19.19
C GLY A 171 -1.56 -8.34 18.49
N TRP A 172 -1.93 -8.38 17.21
CA TRP A 172 -2.30 -7.23 16.39
C TRP A 172 -3.76 -6.82 16.61
N GLY A 173 -4.20 -5.76 15.94
CA GLY A 173 -5.55 -5.19 16.14
C GLY A 173 -5.64 -4.19 17.28
N LYS A 174 -4.49 -3.72 17.79
CA LYS A 174 -4.39 -2.65 18.79
C LYS A 174 -3.42 -1.55 18.32
N PRO A 175 -3.59 -0.31 18.78
CA PRO A 175 -2.70 0.79 18.40
C PRO A 175 -1.24 0.55 18.80
N GLY A 176 -0.33 1.14 18.03
CA GLY A 176 1.11 1.21 18.35
C GLY A 176 1.94 -0.02 17.96
N ALA A 177 1.34 -1.00 17.28
CA ALA A 177 2.11 -2.08 16.67
C ALA A 177 2.81 -1.58 15.39
N SER A 178 4.11 -1.80 15.29
CA SER A 178 4.91 -1.49 14.12
C SER A 178 6.12 -2.42 14.03
N TRP A 179 6.80 -2.42 12.90
CA TRP A 179 8.08 -3.10 12.70
C TRP A 179 9.02 -2.20 11.90
N MET A 180 10.32 -2.43 12.03
CA MET A 180 11.37 -1.65 11.38
C MET A 180 12.02 -2.43 10.24
N PRO A 181 11.84 -2.03 8.97
CA PRO A 181 12.51 -2.65 7.84
C PRO A 181 14.04 -2.66 7.99
N GLY A 182 14.67 -3.75 7.55
CA GLY A 182 16.12 -3.97 7.68
C GLY A 182 16.60 -4.27 9.11
N VAL A 183 15.72 -4.27 10.12
CA VAL A 183 16.06 -4.56 11.52
C VAL A 183 15.25 -5.73 12.07
N ASP A 184 13.92 -5.66 11.95
CA ASP A 184 13.01 -6.70 12.43
C ASP A 184 12.78 -7.76 11.34
N ASP A 185 12.79 -9.03 11.74
CA ASP A 185 12.39 -10.15 10.89
C ASP A 185 10.91 -10.47 11.13
N VAL A 186 10.06 -10.05 10.19
CA VAL A 186 8.60 -10.22 10.27
C VAL A 186 8.07 -11.47 9.57
N ASP A 187 8.96 -12.19 8.87
CA ASP A 187 8.68 -13.44 8.17
C ASP A 187 9.16 -14.69 8.95
N ALA A 188 9.97 -14.51 10.01
CA ALA A 188 10.47 -15.57 10.90
C ALA A 188 9.47 -16.14 11.92
#